data_AF-A0A8S4BR24-F1
#
_entry.id   AF-A0A8S4BR24-F1
#
_cell.length_a   1.000
_cell.length_b   1.000
_cell.length_c   1.000
_cell.angle_alpha   90.00
_cell.angle_beta   90.00
_cell.angle_gamma   90.00
#
_symmetry.space_group_name_H-M   'P 1'
#
loop_
_entity.id
_entity.type
_entity.pdbx_description
1 polymer ?
#
loop_
_entity_poly.entity_id
_entity_poly.type
_entity_poly.pdbx_seq_one_letter_code
_entity_poly.pdbx_strand_id
1 'polypeptide(L)'
;MKLEFFQRKFWTASRQCTALDGKCSISCDDEHINCYLIDNNGFILVAEDYSLTGTFFGEAEGAVMSKLLQMGSFKRVTLYDYQALCWVFSESSDSGHTLLDPYFAFFSAVKWILTELVIFLVEFNLYSWWNCDLTSKAQRIGRSMQVPCDTEYPAFVSERTIKENTGNIDCDGCFKSFVIQQIPSSNLFMVVVDSKCDCSMFEPITMDPIEIMYNESLKCERLKMQKDRRRPDTCHPFHPEENSMECGGAGTLTPCLTATLLCIVVALLPR
;
A
#
# COMPACT_ATOMS: atom_id res chain seq x y z
N MET A 1 25.25 -1.25 22.41
CA MET A 1 25.90 -2.58 22.35
C MET A 1 26.02 -2.96 20.89
N LYS A 2 27.16 -3.50 20.41
CA LYS A 2 27.24 -3.97 19.01
C LYS A 2 26.48 -5.29 18.87
N LEU A 3 25.62 -5.40 17.85
CA LEU A 3 24.77 -6.57 17.61
C LEU A 3 25.58 -7.87 17.53
N GLU A 4 26.70 -7.84 16.81
CA GLU A 4 27.61 -8.99 16.64
C GLU A 4 28.16 -9.52 17.98
N PHE A 5 28.51 -8.63 18.90
CA PHE A 5 29.02 -9.03 20.21
C PHE A 5 27.93 -9.70 21.05
N PHE A 6 26.72 -9.17 20.98
CA PHE A 6 25.56 -9.75 21.66
C PHE A 6 25.22 -11.13 21.09
N GLN A 7 25.13 -11.25 19.76
CA GLN A 7 24.89 -12.52 19.07
C GLN A 7 25.93 -13.57 19.43
N ARG A 8 27.23 -13.22 19.41
CA ARG A 8 28.31 -14.15 19.77
C ARG A 8 28.17 -14.65 21.20
N LYS A 9 27.85 -13.77 22.15
CA LYS A 9 27.60 -14.15 23.55
C LYS A 9 26.36 -15.03 23.69
N PHE A 10 25.28 -14.70 22.99
CA PHE A 10 24.05 -15.49 22.98
C PHE A 10 24.32 -16.91 22.49
N TRP A 11 24.98 -17.06 21.34
CA TRP A 11 25.33 -18.39 20.80
C TRP A 11 26.28 -19.18 21.70
N THR A 12 27.22 -18.50 22.36
CA THR A 12 28.11 -19.17 23.32
C THR A 12 27.31 -19.72 24.51
N ALA A 13 26.29 -18.99 24.97
CA ALA A 13 25.44 -19.42 26.08
C ALA A 13 24.42 -20.50 25.66
N SER A 14 23.79 -20.37 24.49
CA SER A 14 22.75 -21.30 24.02
C SER A 14 23.32 -22.68 23.66
N ARG A 15 24.60 -22.76 23.29
CA ARG A 15 25.32 -24.02 23.05
C ARG A 15 25.87 -24.65 24.34
N GLN A 16 25.99 -23.87 25.43
CA GLN A 16 26.48 -24.37 26.70
C GLN A 16 25.38 -25.09 27.49
N CYS A 17 25.31 -26.40 27.32
CA CYS A 17 24.48 -27.26 28.16
C CYS A 17 25.10 -27.43 29.56
N THR A 18 24.60 -26.68 30.56
CA THR A 18 24.94 -26.89 31.98
C THR A 18 23.95 -27.85 32.63
N ALA A 19 23.92 -29.11 32.18
CA ALA A 19 23.05 -30.12 32.79
C ALA A 19 23.72 -30.70 34.05
N LEU A 20 23.08 -30.55 35.21
CA LEU A 20 23.44 -31.23 36.47
C LEU A 20 23.38 -32.77 36.36
N ASP A 21 22.63 -33.31 35.40
CA ASP A 21 22.42 -34.75 35.17
C ASP A 21 23.10 -35.29 33.89
N GLY A 22 23.99 -34.51 33.24
CA GLY A 22 24.86 -35.02 32.18
C GLY A 22 24.20 -35.38 30.83
N LYS A 23 22.90 -35.14 30.64
CA LYS A 23 22.23 -35.34 29.35
C LYS A 23 21.48 -34.08 28.93
N CYS A 24 22.03 -33.37 27.95
CA CYS A 24 21.35 -32.25 27.30
C CYS A 24 20.44 -32.81 26.21
N SER A 25 19.12 -32.64 26.35
CA SER A 25 18.16 -33.15 25.37
C SER A 25 17.95 -32.22 24.19
N ILE A 26 18.23 -30.92 24.34
CA ILE A 26 17.97 -29.87 23.35
C ILE A 26 19.14 -28.88 23.41
N SER A 27 19.87 -28.73 22.30
CA SER A 27 20.97 -27.76 22.15
C SER A 27 20.82 -27.02 20.83
N CYS A 28 21.08 -25.71 20.82
CA CYS A 28 21.06 -24.89 19.61
C CYS A 28 22.31 -25.08 18.72
N ASP A 29 23.05 -26.16 18.93
CA ASP A 29 24.15 -26.62 18.07
C ASP A 29 23.72 -27.81 17.19
N ASP A 30 22.53 -28.38 17.44
CA ASP A 30 21.96 -29.48 16.66
C ASP A 30 21.37 -28.93 15.35
N GLU A 31 21.72 -29.54 14.22
CA GLU A 31 21.22 -29.17 12.88
C GLU A 31 19.69 -29.33 12.76
N HIS A 32 19.09 -30.13 13.66
CA HIS A 32 17.66 -30.38 13.68
C HIS A 32 16.86 -29.40 14.55
N ILE A 33 17.49 -28.34 15.07
CA ILE A 33 16.87 -27.42 16.02
C ILE A 33 17.18 -25.97 15.64
N ASN A 34 16.15 -25.21 15.33
CA ASN A 34 16.26 -23.78 15.06
C ASN A 34 15.99 -22.98 16.34
N CYS A 35 16.95 -22.15 16.75
CA CYS A 35 16.82 -21.28 17.91
C CYS A 35 16.70 -19.81 17.49
N TYR A 36 15.68 -19.14 18.03
CA TYR A 36 15.37 -17.75 17.77
C TYR A 36 15.31 -16.96 19.09
N LEU A 37 15.77 -15.72 19.03
CA LEU A 37 15.51 -14.72 20.05
C LEU A 37 14.58 -13.67 19.47
N ILE A 38 13.37 -13.56 20.03
CA ILE A 38 12.34 -12.65 19.54
C ILE A 38 11.98 -11.59 20.60
N ASP A 39 11.51 -10.45 20.14
CA ASP A 39 10.97 -9.40 21.00
C ASP A 39 9.49 -9.65 21.36
N ASN A 40 8.94 -8.87 22.29
CA ASN A 40 7.52 -8.89 22.69
C ASN A 40 6.56 -8.54 21.54
N ASN A 41 7.07 -7.97 20.45
CA ASN A 41 6.33 -7.70 19.22
C ASN A 41 6.47 -8.80 18.17
N GLY A 42 7.25 -9.85 18.44
CA GLY A 42 7.46 -10.97 17.52
C GLY A 42 8.50 -10.73 16.42
N PHE A 43 9.37 -9.73 16.57
CA PHE A 43 10.50 -9.52 15.65
C PHE A 43 11.70 -10.36 16.07
N ILE A 44 12.40 -10.94 15.10
CA ILE A 44 13.59 -11.76 15.32
C ILE A 44 14.81 -10.84 15.53
N LEU A 45 15.50 -10.99 16.66
CA LEU A 45 16.73 -10.27 16.98
C LEU A 45 17.98 -11.12 16.72
N VAL A 46 17.87 -12.43 16.95
CA VAL A 46 18.95 -13.40 16.71
C VAL A 46 18.33 -14.66 16.13
N ALA A 47 18.90 -15.11 15.01
CA ALA A 47 18.61 -16.38 14.36
C ALA A 47 19.94 -16.97 13.84
N GLU A 48 19.93 -18.25 13.53
CA GLU A 48 21.10 -18.92 12.92
C GLU A 48 21.39 -18.35 11.53
N ASP A 49 20.34 -18.18 10.73
CA ASP A 49 20.41 -17.42 9.49
C ASP A 49 20.28 -15.91 9.79
N TYR A 50 21.35 -15.18 9.46
CA TYR A 50 21.39 -13.73 9.61
C TYR A 50 20.38 -13.00 8.74
N SER A 51 19.92 -13.60 7.63
CA SER A 51 18.93 -13.00 6.73
C SER A 51 17.57 -12.77 7.41
N LEU A 52 17.24 -13.59 8.42
CA LEU A 52 16.01 -13.51 9.20
C LEU A 52 16.06 -12.47 10.32
N THR A 53 17.22 -11.84 10.56
CA THR A 53 17.33 -10.83 11.61
C THR A 53 16.56 -9.58 11.20
N GLY A 54 15.62 -9.15 12.05
CA GLY A 54 14.77 -7.98 11.81
C GLY A 54 13.48 -8.29 11.05
N THR A 55 13.28 -9.53 10.58
CA THR A 55 12.00 -9.95 10.00
C THR A 55 11.00 -10.34 11.10
N PHE A 56 9.72 -10.37 10.74
CA PHE A 56 8.68 -10.81 11.66
C PHE A 56 8.69 -12.34 11.78
N PHE A 57 8.60 -12.86 13.01
CA PHE A 57 8.66 -14.30 13.27
C PHE A 57 7.57 -15.10 12.56
N GLY A 58 6.39 -14.51 12.32
CA GLY A 58 5.32 -15.16 11.57
C GLY A 58 5.60 -15.33 10.08
N GLU A 59 6.55 -14.58 9.51
CA GLU A 59 6.99 -14.75 8.12
C GLU A 59 7.97 -15.92 7.99
N ALA A 60 8.85 -16.09 8.99
CA ALA A 60 9.81 -17.20 9.03
C ALA A 60 9.16 -18.52 9.49
N GLU A 61 8.31 -18.48 10.52
CA GLU A 61 7.71 -19.63 11.18
C GLU A 61 6.19 -19.43 11.39
N GLY A 62 5.45 -19.33 10.28
CA GLY A 62 3.99 -19.09 10.29
C GLY A 62 3.19 -20.11 11.08
N ALA A 63 3.55 -21.39 10.99
CA ALA A 63 2.92 -22.48 11.74
C ALA A 63 3.04 -22.26 13.27
N VAL A 64 4.25 -21.92 13.75
CA VAL A 64 4.49 -21.67 15.17
C VAL A 64 3.79 -20.42 15.65
N MET A 65 3.85 -19.33 14.89
CA MET A 65 3.15 -18.08 15.23
C MET A 65 1.63 -18.29 15.30
N SER A 66 1.05 -19.08 14.38
CA SER A 66 -0.40 -19.40 14.42
C SER A 66 -0.79 -20.11 15.71
N LYS A 67 0.05 -21.05 16.17
CA LYS A 67 -0.18 -21.79 17.40
C LYS A 67 -0.02 -20.91 18.64
N LEU A 68 0.97 -20.00 18.64
CA LEU A 68 1.16 -19.01 19.71
C LEU A 68 -0.03 -18.06 19.86
N LEU A 69 -0.67 -17.69 18.75
CA LEU A 69 -1.93 -16.92 18.77
C LEU A 69 -3.09 -17.74 19.34
N GLN A 70 -3.19 -19.02 18.97
CA GLN A 70 -4.23 -19.92 19.49
C GLN A 70 -4.09 -20.17 21.00
N MET A 71 -2.86 -20.30 21.48
CA MET A 71 -2.54 -20.50 22.90
C MET A 71 -2.72 -19.21 23.74
N GLY A 72 -2.87 -18.06 23.09
CA GLY A 72 -2.99 -16.75 23.74
C GLY A 72 -1.67 -16.18 24.24
N SER A 73 -0.53 -16.78 23.91
CA SER A 73 0.80 -16.24 24.25
C SER A 73 1.09 -14.95 23.49
N PHE A 74 0.55 -14.83 22.27
CA PHE A 74 0.54 -13.61 21.49
C PHE A 74 -0.89 -13.17 21.17
N LYS A 75 -1.09 -11.86 21.09
CA LYS A 75 -2.35 -11.24 20.71
C LYS A 75 -2.17 -10.45 19.42
N ARG A 76 -3.07 -10.68 18.47
CA ARG A 76 -3.23 -9.85 17.26
C ARG A 76 -4.07 -8.62 17.60
N VAL A 77 -3.55 -7.45 17.27
CA VAL A 77 -4.20 -6.14 17.41
C VAL A 77 -4.23 -5.50 16.04
N THR A 78 -5.41 -5.15 15.52
CA THR A 78 -5.53 -4.43 14.25
C THR A 78 -5.32 -2.94 14.48
N LEU A 79 -4.43 -2.34 13.70
CA LEU A 79 -4.18 -0.90 13.69
C LEU A 79 -4.68 -0.31 12.37
N TYR A 80 -5.17 0.92 12.44
CA TYR A 80 -5.75 1.64 11.30
C TYR A 80 -4.92 2.87 10.98
N ASP A 81 -4.48 3.00 9.74
CA ASP A 81 -3.84 4.20 9.19
C ASP A 81 -4.78 4.88 8.19
N TYR A 82 -5.24 6.08 8.56
CA TYR A 82 -6.14 6.90 7.73
C TYR A 82 -5.38 7.92 6.86
N GLN A 83 -4.06 7.84 6.81
CA GLN A 83 -3.19 8.75 6.06
C GLN A 83 -2.22 8.00 5.14
N ALA A 84 -2.50 6.73 4.84
CA ALA A 84 -1.69 5.90 3.97
C ALA A 84 -1.80 6.34 2.49
N LEU A 85 -0.85 5.90 1.67
CA LEU A 85 -0.84 6.11 0.22
C LEU A 85 -0.95 4.76 -0.49
N CYS A 86 -2.00 4.57 -1.28
CA CYS A 86 -2.23 3.36 -2.06
C CYS A 86 -2.00 3.63 -3.54
N TRP A 87 -1.53 2.61 -4.25
CA TRP A 87 -1.35 2.67 -5.69
C TRP A 87 -2.68 2.40 -6.39
N VAL A 88 -3.10 3.34 -7.23
CA VAL A 88 -4.27 3.17 -8.08
C VAL A 88 -3.83 3.22 -9.54
N PHE A 89 -4.36 2.30 -10.33
CA PHE A 89 -4.22 2.32 -11.78
C PHE A 89 -5.25 3.30 -12.33
N SER A 90 -4.83 4.51 -12.65
CA SER A 90 -5.69 5.45 -13.37
C SER A 90 -5.64 5.13 -14.86
N GLU A 91 -6.78 4.78 -15.46
CA GLU A 91 -6.94 4.93 -16.90
C GLU A 91 -6.90 6.42 -17.23
N SER A 92 -5.80 6.88 -17.82
CA SER A 92 -5.68 8.26 -18.22
C SER A 92 -6.59 8.53 -19.43
N SER A 93 -7.84 8.93 -19.18
CA SER A 93 -8.64 9.62 -20.19
C SER A 93 -8.20 11.08 -20.22
N ASP A 94 -7.10 11.33 -20.93
CA ASP A 94 -6.60 12.67 -21.20
C ASP A 94 -7.66 13.44 -22.00
N SER A 95 -8.52 14.17 -21.29
CA SER A 95 -9.65 14.93 -21.85
C SER A 95 -9.33 16.43 -21.93
N GLY A 96 -8.08 16.81 -21.67
CA GLY A 96 -7.66 18.21 -21.52
C GLY A 96 -7.06 18.90 -22.74
N HIS A 97 -6.72 18.19 -23.83
CA HIS A 97 -5.82 18.76 -24.84
C HIS A 97 -6.38 18.87 -26.27
N THR A 98 -7.60 18.43 -26.57
CA THR A 98 -8.05 18.37 -27.98
C THR A 98 -8.59 19.69 -28.54
N LEU A 99 -8.91 20.70 -27.71
CA LEU A 99 -9.60 21.92 -28.17
C LEU A 99 -8.78 23.22 -28.11
N LEU A 100 -7.61 23.22 -27.47
CA LEU A 100 -6.84 24.45 -27.21
C LEU A 100 -5.38 24.39 -27.67
N ASP A 101 -5.00 23.41 -28.48
CA ASP A 101 -3.65 23.38 -29.04
C ASP A 101 -3.62 24.12 -30.40
N PRO A 102 -3.11 25.37 -30.48
CA PRO A 102 -3.02 26.11 -31.74
C PRO A 102 -2.21 25.36 -32.80
N TYR A 103 -1.33 24.44 -32.38
CA TYR A 103 -0.64 23.53 -33.29
C TYR A 103 -1.60 22.60 -34.03
N PHE A 104 -2.61 22.04 -33.38
CA PHE A 104 -3.54 21.11 -34.04
C PHE A 104 -4.41 21.83 -35.08
N ALA A 105 -4.83 23.06 -34.80
CA ALA A 105 -5.53 23.90 -35.78
C ALA A 105 -4.62 24.25 -36.97
N PHE A 106 -3.36 24.61 -36.71
CA PHE A 106 -2.38 24.86 -37.76
C PHE A 106 -2.11 23.61 -38.62
N PHE A 107 -1.87 22.45 -38.00
CA PHE A 107 -1.66 21.20 -38.71
C PHE A 107 -2.92 20.73 -39.45
N SER A 108 -4.12 21.01 -38.93
CA SER A 108 -5.38 20.71 -39.64
C SER A 108 -5.57 21.60 -40.86
N ALA A 109 -5.20 22.88 -40.77
CA ALA A 109 -5.22 23.80 -41.90
C ALA A 109 -4.16 23.41 -42.95
N VAL A 110 -2.94 23.07 -42.51
CA VAL A 110 -1.87 22.55 -43.39
C VAL A 110 -2.31 21.25 -44.05
N LYS A 111 -2.92 20.33 -43.28
CA LYS A 111 -3.46 19.07 -43.80
C LYS A 111 -4.58 19.32 -44.80
N TRP A 112 -5.48 20.26 -44.54
CA TRP A 112 -6.55 20.64 -45.46
C TRP A 112 -5.99 21.18 -46.78
N ILE A 113 -5.02 22.09 -46.72
CA ILE A 113 -4.31 22.61 -47.90
C ILE A 113 -3.61 21.47 -48.65
N LEU A 114 -2.95 20.56 -47.93
CA LEU A 114 -2.31 19.39 -48.53
C LEU A 114 -3.33 18.45 -49.19
N THR A 115 -4.51 18.24 -48.62
CA THR A 115 -5.56 17.43 -49.26
C THR A 115 -6.09 18.08 -50.52
N GLU A 116 -6.31 19.39 -50.53
CA GLU A 116 -6.71 20.10 -51.76
C GLU A 116 -5.61 20.05 -52.82
N LEU A 117 -4.34 20.17 -52.41
CA LEU A 117 -3.18 20.04 -53.30
C LEU A 117 -3.05 18.61 -53.83
N VAL A 118 -3.31 17.59 -53.00
CA VAL A 118 -3.35 16.18 -53.42
C VAL A 118 -4.52 15.95 -54.38
N ILE A 119 -5.73 16.45 -54.11
CA ILE A 119 -6.88 16.34 -55.03
C ILE A 119 -6.55 17.01 -56.37
N PHE A 120 -5.93 18.19 -56.35
CA PHE A 120 -5.43 18.88 -57.54
C PHE A 120 -4.36 18.05 -58.31
N LEU A 121 -3.45 17.38 -57.59
CA LEU A 121 -2.44 16.48 -58.20
C LEU A 121 -3.04 15.15 -58.70
N VAL A 122 -4.12 14.68 -58.09
CA VAL A 122 -4.89 13.50 -58.53
C VAL A 122 -5.66 13.81 -59.81
N GLU A 123 -6.26 15.00 -59.92
CA GLU A 123 -6.82 15.51 -61.19
C GLU A 123 -5.74 15.66 -62.27
N PHE A 124 -4.48 15.91 -61.89
CA PHE A 124 -3.30 15.93 -62.77
C PHE A 124 -2.60 14.57 -63.01
N ASN A 125 -3.18 13.46 -62.53
CA ASN A 125 -2.79 12.08 -62.85
C ASN A 125 -1.34 11.67 -62.52
N LEU A 126 -0.91 11.82 -61.25
CA LEU A 126 0.36 11.28 -60.73
C LEU A 126 0.17 10.29 -59.56
N TYR A 127 -0.79 9.37 -59.70
CA TYR A 127 -1.25 8.47 -58.63
C TYR A 127 -0.31 7.30 -58.26
N SER A 128 0.97 7.31 -58.64
CA SER A 128 1.83 6.11 -58.46
C SER A 128 2.86 6.19 -57.31
N TRP A 129 3.17 7.37 -56.75
CA TRP A 129 4.39 7.48 -55.93
C TRP A 129 4.20 7.36 -54.41
N TRP A 130 3.03 7.64 -53.80
CA TRP A 130 2.99 7.93 -52.35
C TRP A 130 2.13 7.00 -51.49
N ASN A 131 2.31 5.68 -51.58
CA ASN A 131 1.89 4.79 -50.49
C ASN A 131 3.05 4.60 -49.51
N CYS A 132 3.00 5.33 -48.40
CA CYS A 132 3.82 5.05 -47.21
C CYS A 132 2.91 5.10 -45.98
N ASP A 133 2.41 3.94 -45.57
CA ASP A 133 1.74 3.75 -44.29
C ASP A 133 2.78 3.80 -43.16
N LEU A 134 2.91 4.96 -42.52
CA LEU A 134 3.63 5.08 -41.26
C LEU A 134 2.67 5.53 -40.17
N THR A 135 1.91 4.57 -39.64
CA THR A 135 1.13 4.77 -38.41
C THR A 135 1.75 3.93 -37.30
N SER A 136 2.54 4.54 -36.42
CA SER A 136 2.94 3.90 -35.17
C SER A 136 1.86 4.16 -34.11
N LYS A 137 1.21 3.10 -33.64
CA LYS A 137 0.35 3.17 -32.45
C LYS A 137 1.24 3.20 -31.22
N ALA A 138 1.30 4.34 -30.53
CA ALA A 138 1.90 4.44 -29.22
C ALA A 138 0.96 3.80 -28.17
N GLN A 139 1.36 2.66 -27.60
CA GLN A 139 0.67 2.03 -26.49
C GLN A 139 1.01 2.79 -25.20
N ARG A 140 0.06 3.58 -24.68
CA ARG A 140 0.19 4.24 -23.39
C ARG A 140 -0.06 3.21 -22.28
N ILE A 141 1.02 2.72 -21.68
CA ILE A 141 0.96 2.02 -20.39
C ILE A 141 0.36 2.99 -19.37
N GLY A 142 -0.72 2.57 -18.71
CA GLY A 142 -1.39 3.34 -17.66
C GLY A 142 -0.38 3.70 -16.57
N ARG A 143 -0.33 4.98 -16.20
CA ARG A 143 0.55 5.48 -15.14
C ARG A 143 -0.05 5.06 -13.80
N SER A 144 0.72 4.36 -12.97
CA SER A 144 0.35 4.15 -11.56
C SER A 144 0.46 5.48 -10.82
N MET A 145 -0.58 5.84 -10.08
CA MET A 145 -0.65 7.05 -9.28
C MET A 145 -0.87 6.69 -7.82
N GLN A 146 -0.17 7.35 -6.90
CA GLN A 146 -0.43 7.20 -5.47
C GLN A 146 -1.55 8.14 -5.05
N VAL A 147 -2.53 7.63 -4.32
CA VAL A 147 -3.63 8.41 -3.75
C VAL A 147 -3.77 8.12 -2.25
N PRO A 148 -4.26 9.08 -1.45
CA PRO A 148 -4.58 8.84 -0.06
C PRO A 148 -5.64 7.73 0.08
N CYS A 149 -5.39 6.78 0.96
CA CYS A 149 -6.27 5.65 1.25
C CYS A 149 -6.22 5.31 2.74
N ASP A 150 -7.17 4.50 3.19
CA ASP A 150 -7.19 3.96 4.53
C ASP A 150 -6.66 2.53 4.50
N THR A 151 -5.70 2.20 5.35
CA THR A 151 -5.15 0.85 5.47
C THR A 151 -5.33 0.31 6.89
N GLU A 152 -5.46 -1.00 7.00
CA GLU A 152 -5.33 -1.71 8.27
C GLU A 152 -4.10 -2.63 8.22
N TYR A 153 -3.39 -2.73 9.32
CA TYR A 153 -2.26 -3.66 9.45
C TYR A 153 -2.31 -4.38 10.79
N PRO A 154 -2.01 -5.68 10.83
CA PRO A 154 -1.97 -6.44 12.06
C PRO A 154 -0.68 -6.17 12.83
N ALA A 155 -0.81 -5.79 14.10
CA ALA A 155 0.28 -5.72 15.05
C ALA A 155 0.19 -6.86 16.06
N PHE A 156 1.33 -7.36 16.51
CA PHE A 156 1.41 -8.47 17.44
C PHE A 156 2.05 -8.02 18.75
N VAL A 157 1.48 -8.47 19.87
CA VAL A 157 1.97 -8.17 21.22
C VAL A 157 1.88 -9.44 22.06
N SER A 158 2.97 -9.78 22.74
CA SER A 158 3.03 -10.90 23.68
C SER A 158 2.19 -10.61 24.93
N GLU A 159 1.46 -11.60 25.42
CA GLU A 159 0.75 -11.53 26.69
C GLU A 159 1.67 -12.00 27.83
N ARG A 160 1.65 -11.32 28.99
CA ARG A 160 2.62 -11.57 30.08
C ARG A 160 2.44 -12.91 30.80
N THR A 161 1.26 -13.52 30.69
CA THR A 161 0.94 -14.80 31.33
C THR A 161 0.93 -15.89 30.26
N ILE A 162 2.10 -16.40 29.91
CA ILE A 162 2.18 -17.58 29.05
C ILE A 162 1.60 -18.75 29.85
N LYS A 163 0.46 -19.28 29.38
CA LYS A 163 -0.21 -20.43 30.00
C LYS A 163 0.51 -21.73 29.69
N GLU A 164 1.10 -21.81 28.49
CA GLU A 164 1.76 -23.00 27.97
C GLU A 164 3.03 -22.60 27.22
N ASN A 165 4.17 -23.13 27.65
CA ASN A 165 5.49 -22.82 27.09
C ASN A 165 5.88 -23.78 25.96
N THR A 166 5.18 -24.89 25.81
CA THR A 166 5.51 -25.95 24.84
C THR A 166 4.28 -26.23 24.00
N GLY A 167 4.47 -26.40 22.69
CA GLY A 167 3.39 -26.75 21.77
C GLY A 167 3.86 -27.73 20.71
N ASN A 168 2.93 -28.59 20.27
CA ASN A 168 3.10 -29.47 19.13
C ASN A 168 2.09 -29.08 18.05
N ILE A 169 2.56 -29.05 16.81
CA ILE A 169 1.78 -28.68 15.63
C ILE A 169 1.74 -29.91 14.72
N ASP A 170 0.55 -30.30 14.31
CA ASP A 170 0.35 -31.37 13.33
C ASP A 170 0.47 -30.78 11.92
N CYS A 171 1.38 -31.31 11.11
CA CYS A 171 1.64 -30.85 9.74
C CYS A 171 1.35 -31.96 8.72
N ASP A 172 0.30 -32.74 8.94
CA ASP A 172 -0.17 -33.84 8.06
C ASP A 172 0.90 -34.91 7.79
N GLY A 173 1.30 -35.63 8.85
CA GLY A 173 2.21 -36.77 8.77
C GLY A 173 3.48 -36.64 9.63
N CYS A 174 3.64 -35.51 10.30
CA CYS A 174 4.69 -35.27 11.28
C CYS A 174 4.19 -34.28 12.36
N PHE A 175 4.90 -34.20 13.47
CA PHE A 175 4.67 -33.18 14.47
C PHE A 175 5.86 -32.22 14.53
N LYS A 176 5.61 -30.92 14.39
CA LYS A 176 6.59 -29.87 14.65
C LYS A 176 6.41 -29.37 16.07
N SER A 177 7.41 -29.60 16.90
CA SER A 177 7.39 -29.18 18.32
C SER A 177 8.15 -27.87 18.50
N PHE A 178 7.71 -27.06 19.46
CA PHE A 178 8.40 -25.84 19.83
C PHE A 178 8.29 -25.57 21.33
N VAL A 179 9.26 -24.81 21.83
CA VAL A 179 9.30 -24.30 23.20
C VAL A 179 9.56 -22.79 23.15
N ILE A 180 8.75 -22.02 23.88
CA ILE A 180 8.92 -20.58 24.07
C ILE A 180 9.14 -20.29 25.56
N GLN A 181 10.18 -19.52 25.86
CA GLN A 181 10.51 -19.13 27.22
C GLN A 181 10.83 -17.64 27.30
N GLN A 182 10.20 -16.94 28.23
CA GLN A 182 10.52 -15.53 28.51
C GLN A 182 11.87 -15.42 29.21
N ILE A 183 12.70 -14.46 28.79
CA ILE A 183 13.93 -14.10 29.48
C ILE A 183 13.58 -13.20 30.68
N PRO A 184 13.97 -13.58 31.91
CA PRO A 184 13.62 -12.82 33.10
C PRO A 184 14.22 -11.40 33.04
N SER A 185 13.47 -10.42 33.55
CA SER A 185 13.85 -9.00 33.56
C SER A 185 14.06 -8.38 32.17
N SER A 186 13.45 -8.95 31.13
CA SER A 186 13.53 -8.46 29.75
C SER A 186 12.18 -8.62 29.03
N ASN A 187 12.03 -7.94 27.90
CA ASN A 187 10.93 -8.07 26.95
C ASN A 187 11.16 -9.18 25.92
N LEU A 188 12.27 -9.91 26.01
CA LEU A 188 12.68 -10.92 25.03
C LEU A 188 12.17 -12.32 25.37
N PHE A 189 11.95 -13.11 24.32
CA PHE A 189 11.58 -14.52 24.38
C PHE A 189 12.56 -15.35 23.56
N MET A 190 12.97 -16.49 24.11
CA MET A 190 13.71 -17.50 23.39
C MET A 190 12.73 -18.54 22.86
N VAL A 191 12.76 -18.79 21.55
CA VAL A 191 11.92 -19.78 20.88
C VAL A 191 12.83 -20.83 20.26
N VAL A 192 12.55 -22.09 20.58
CA VAL A 192 13.27 -23.25 20.05
C VAL A 192 12.29 -24.09 19.26
N VAL A 193 12.61 -24.37 18.01
CA VAL A 193 11.71 -25.03 17.05
C VAL A 193 12.42 -26.24 16.44
N ASP A 194 11.74 -27.38 16.40
CA ASP A 194 12.24 -28.57 15.69
C ASP A 194 12.19 -28.33 14.17
N SER A 195 13.31 -28.53 13.47
CA SER A 195 13.43 -28.33 12.02
C SER A 195 13.29 -29.63 11.21
N LYS A 196 13.04 -30.78 11.86
CA LYS A 196 12.89 -32.09 11.17
C LYS A 196 11.70 -32.17 10.22
N CYS A 197 10.68 -31.34 10.45
CA CYS A 197 9.51 -31.31 9.60
C CYS A 197 9.25 -29.93 9.00
N ASP A 198 8.94 -29.95 7.72
CA ASP A 198 8.52 -28.78 6.96
C ASP A 198 6.98 -28.64 7.04
N CYS A 199 6.53 -27.49 7.52
CA CYS A 199 5.12 -27.17 7.70
C CYS A 199 4.67 -26.05 6.75
N SER A 200 5.17 -26.08 5.50
CA SER A 200 4.86 -25.10 4.45
C SER A 200 3.38 -25.02 4.04
N MET A 201 2.53 -25.93 4.52
CA MET A 201 1.07 -25.85 4.36
C MET A 201 0.43 -24.67 5.12
N PHE A 202 1.09 -24.16 6.15
CA PHE A 202 0.65 -22.98 6.88
C PHE A 202 1.15 -21.73 6.16
N GLU A 203 0.23 -20.86 5.76
CA GLU A 203 0.59 -19.58 5.15
C GLU A 203 1.41 -18.72 6.14
N PRO A 204 2.45 -18.01 5.66
CA PRO A 204 3.16 -17.04 6.46
C PRO A 204 2.21 -15.96 7.00
N ILE A 205 2.39 -15.58 8.25
CA ILE A 205 1.63 -14.50 8.86
C ILE A 205 2.43 -13.22 8.65
N THR A 206 1.97 -12.35 7.74
CA THR A 206 2.63 -11.06 7.45
C THR A 206 2.07 -9.93 8.30
N MET A 207 2.84 -8.85 8.39
CA MET A 207 2.43 -7.57 8.99
C MET A 207 2.08 -6.50 7.95
N ASP A 208 1.90 -6.91 6.69
CA ASP A 208 1.70 -5.99 5.58
C ASP A 208 0.38 -5.21 5.69
N PRO A 209 0.37 -3.92 5.27
CA PRO A 209 -0.84 -3.12 5.26
C PRO A 209 -1.79 -3.56 4.16
N ILE A 210 -3.08 -3.65 4.51
CA ILE A 210 -4.18 -4.01 3.63
C ILE A 210 -5.07 -2.78 3.44
N GLU A 211 -5.36 -2.44 2.19
CA GLU A 211 -6.29 -1.34 1.87
C GLU A 211 -7.72 -1.70 2.30
N ILE A 212 -8.37 -0.77 3.02
CA ILE A 212 -9.75 -0.94 3.47
C ILE A 212 -10.70 -0.46 2.38
N MET A 213 -11.41 -1.40 1.79
CA MET A 213 -12.51 -1.09 0.88
C MET A 213 -13.81 -0.90 1.69
N TYR A 214 -14.28 0.34 1.77
CA TYR A 214 -15.51 0.67 2.48
C TYR A 214 -16.76 0.24 1.70
N ASN A 215 -17.34 -0.88 2.12
CA ASN A 215 -18.69 -1.28 1.70
C ASN A 215 -19.76 -0.38 2.38
N GLU A 216 -20.96 -0.33 1.79
CA GLU A 216 -22.07 0.48 2.32
C GLU A 216 -22.41 0.17 3.78
N SER A 217 -22.35 -1.11 4.16
CA SER A 217 -22.59 -1.57 5.54
C SER A 217 -21.53 -1.05 6.52
N LEU A 218 -20.24 -1.22 6.20
CA LEU A 218 -19.11 -0.79 7.04
C LEU A 218 -19.14 0.73 7.28
N LYS A 219 -19.49 1.50 6.24
CA LYS A 219 -19.66 2.96 6.37
C LYS A 219 -20.74 3.32 7.38
N CYS A 220 -21.89 2.62 7.33
CA CYS A 220 -22.99 2.83 8.27
C CYS A 220 -22.62 2.43 9.71
N GLU A 221 -21.93 1.30 9.90
CA GLU A 221 -21.47 0.86 11.22
C GLU A 221 -20.51 1.87 11.86
N ARG A 222 -19.58 2.42 11.06
CA ARG A 222 -18.66 3.46 11.53
C ARG A 222 -19.38 4.74 11.93
N LEU A 223 -20.45 5.12 11.23
CA LEU A 223 -21.29 6.26 11.61
C LEU A 223 -21.99 6.05 12.97
N LYS A 224 -22.35 4.80 13.32
CA LYS A 224 -22.93 4.48 14.63
C LYS A 224 -21.90 4.55 15.76
N MET A 225 -20.63 4.25 15.48
CA MET A 225 -19.54 4.28 16.45
C MET A 225 -18.78 5.62 16.51
N GLN A 226 -19.43 6.73 16.15
CA GLN A 226 -18.79 8.04 16.27
C GLN A 226 -18.51 8.38 17.73
N LYS A 227 -17.31 8.91 17.98
CA LYS A 227 -16.95 9.47 19.29
C LYS A 227 -17.84 10.67 19.59
N ASP A 228 -18.20 10.84 20.86
CA ASP A 228 -18.93 12.01 21.30
C ASP A 228 -18.16 13.29 20.93
N ARG A 229 -18.87 14.21 20.26
CA ARG A 229 -18.34 15.53 19.90
C ARG A 229 -19.14 16.59 20.62
N ARG A 230 -18.43 17.47 21.34
CA ARG A 230 -19.05 18.68 21.89
C ARG A 230 -19.30 19.67 20.75
N ARG A 231 -20.54 20.12 20.61
CA ARG A 231 -20.88 21.21 19.69
C ARG A 231 -20.46 22.56 20.29
N PRO A 232 -20.21 23.58 19.45
CA PRO A 232 -20.07 24.95 19.94
C PRO A 232 -21.27 25.38 20.78
N ASP A 233 -21.04 26.17 21.83
CA ASP A 233 -22.09 26.57 22.77
C ASP A 233 -23.08 27.57 22.14
N THR A 234 -22.61 28.40 21.19
CA THR A 234 -23.46 29.34 20.44
C THR A 234 -23.30 29.15 18.93
N CYS A 235 -24.37 29.43 18.19
CA CYS A 235 -24.40 29.51 16.74
C CYS A 235 -25.08 30.83 16.38
N HIS A 236 -24.43 31.67 15.58
CA HIS A 236 -24.95 32.95 15.12
C HIS A 236 -25.18 32.87 13.60
N PRO A 237 -26.28 32.26 13.14
CA PRO A 237 -26.51 31.98 11.73
C PRO A 237 -27.02 33.19 10.94
N PHE A 238 -27.38 34.27 11.62
CA PHE A 238 -28.01 35.45 11.02
C PHE A 238 -27.50 36.71 11.70
N HIS A 239 -27.16 37.72 10.90
CA HIS A 239 -26.88 39.06 11.37
C HIS A 239 -27.90 40.06 10.78
N PRO A 240 -28.49 40.98 11.56
CA PRO A 240 -29.52 41.89 11.08
C PRO A 240 -29.03 42.87 10.00
N GLU A 241 -27.73 43.13 9.93
CA GLU A 241 -27.11 43.96 8.88
C GLU A 241 -26.66 43.12 7.65
N GLU A 242 -26.91 41.81 7.64
CA GLU A 242 -26.60 40.93 6.51
C GLU A 242 -27.65 41.11 5.41
N ASN A 243 -27.20 41.56 4.22
CA ASN A 243 -28.06 41.70 3.05
C ASN A 243 -28.18 40.36 2.31
N SER A 244 -29.22 39.59 2.63
CA SER A 244 -29.50 38.29 1.99
C SER A 244 -29.95 38.37 0.52
N MET A 245 -30.14 39.57 -0.03
CA MET A 245 -30.58 39.79 -1.41
C MET A 245 -29.43 39.95 -2.41
N GLU A 246 -28.18 40.04 -1.96
CA GLU A 246 -27.01 40.04 -2.85
C GLU A 246 -26.66 38.61 -3.30
N CYS A 247 -27.50 38.05 -4.19
CA CYS A 247 -27.16 36.82 -4.89
C CYS A 247 -26.25 37.14 -6.08
N GLY A 248 -24.95 36.84 -5.95
CA GLY A 248 -23.98 36.73 -7.05
C GLY A 248 -24.25 37.62 -8.27
N GLY A 249 -23.85 38.90 -8.19
CA GLY A 249 -23.88 39.83 -9.33
C GLY A 249 -22.91 39.40 -10.43
N ALA A 250 -23.25 38.38 -11.19
CA ALA A 250 -22.55 38.05 -12.42
C ALA A 250 -22.87 39.15 -13.43
N GLY A 251 -21.92 40.06 -13.66
CA GLY A 251 -21.98 40.95 -14.81
C GLY A 251 -22.04 40.10 -16.06
N THR A 252 -23.18 40.12 -16.76
CA THR A 252 -23.26 39.54 -18.10
C THR A 252 -22.23 40.28 -18.95
N LEU A 253 -21.26 39.55 -19.50
CA LEU A 253 -20.35 40.07 -20.52
C LEU A 253 -21.21 40.45 -21.72
N THR A 254 -21.68 41.70 -21.72
CA THR A 254 -22.46 42.24 -22.81
C THR A 254 -21.45 42.44 -23.95
N PRO A 255 -21.56 41.70 -25.08
CA PRO A 255 -20.59 41.82 -26.14
C PRO A 255 -20.58 43.28 -26.61
N CYS A 256 -19.40 43.88 -26.63
CA CYS A 256 -19.24 45.26 -27.06
C CYS A 256 -19.67 45.35 -28.52
N LEU A 257 -20.81 46.01 -28.79
CA LEU A 257 -21.37 46.18 -30.14
C LEU A 257 -20.36 46.78 -31.12
N THR A 258 -19.42 47.58 -30.63
CA THR A 258 -18.36 48.17 -31.44
C THR A 258 -17.34 47.13 -31.91
N ALA A 259 -17.01 46.13 -31.08
CA ALA A 259 -16.09 45.06 -31.43
C ALA A 259 -16.73 44.09 -32.44
N THR A 260 -18.02 43.78 -32.29
CA THR A 260 -18.73 42.93 -33.26
C THR A 260 -18.93 43.62 -34.60
N LEU A 261 -19.25 44.93 -34.61
CA LEU A 261 -19.32 45.73 -35.84
C LEU A 261 -17.96 45.84 -36.53
N LEU A 262 -16.87 46.03 -35.77
CA LEU A 262 -15.51 46.07 -36.34
C LEU A 262 -15.15 44.75 -37.02
N CYS A 263 -15.44 43.60 -36.40
CA CYS A 263 -15.22 42.28 -37.00
C CYS A 263 -16.01 42.09 -38.29
N ILE A 264 -17.27 42.57 -38.33
CA ILE A 264 -18.11 42.48 -39.54
C ILE A 264 -17.57 43.37 -40.66
N VAL A 265 -17.13 44.60 -40.34
CA VAL A 265 -16.55 45.52 -41.33
C VAL A 265 -15.23 44.97 -41.89
N VAL A 266 -14.37 44.39 -41.05
CA VAL A 266 -13.13 43.74 -41.50
C VAL A 266 -13.41 42.50 -42.35
N ALA A 267 -14.47 41.74 -42.05
CA ALA A 267 -14.88 40.58 -42.85
C ALA A 267 -15.54 40.96 -44.20
N LEU A 268 -16.15 42.14 -44.28
CA LEU A 268 -16.80 42.66 -45.49
C LEU A 268 -15.88 43.51 -46.36
N LEU A 269 -14.66 43.83 -45.92
CA LEU A 269 -13.63 44.40 -46.76
C LEU A 269 -13.08 43.29 -47.67
N PRO A 270 -13.36 43.33 -48.98
CA PRO A 270 -12.77 42.38 -49.91
C PRO A 270 -11.25 42.59 -49.93
N ARG A 271 -10.50 41.49 -49.93
CA ARG A 271 -9.05 41.49 -50.24
C ARG A 271 -8.80 42.01 -51.65
#